data_AF-A0A0R3RCN0-F1
#
_entry.id   AF-A0A0R3RCN0-F1
#
_cell.length_a   1.000
_cell.length_b   1.000
_cell.length_c   1.000
_cell.angle_alpha   90.00
_cell.angle_beta   90.00
_cell.angle_gamma   90.00
#
_symmetry.space_group_name_H-M   'P 1'
#
loop_
_entity.id
_entity.type
_entity.pdbx_description
1 polymer ?
#
loop_
_entity_poly.entity_id
_entity_poly.type
_entity_poly.pdbx_seq_one_letter_code
_entity_poly.pdbx_strand_id
1 'polypeptide(L)' 'YPLIATVSDDSTAIVYYARISSDSLKENEFVPVRRLRTQTAQKNGLSILAAIFHPSQPWLITAHVDGSIALFT' A
#
# COMPACT_ATOMS: atom_id res chain seq x y z
N TYR A 1 2.14 11.58 7.31
CA TYR A 1 3.06 11.29 6.19
C TYR A 1 2.24 11.19 4.91
N PRO A 2 2.57 11.89 3.81
CA PRO A 2 1.79 11.79 2.57
C PRO A 2 2.18 10.52 1.81
N LEU A 3 1.90 9.37 2.44
CA LEU A 3 2.11 8.05 1.84
C LEU A 3 0.78 7.54 1.31
N ILE A 4 0.83 6.94 0.14
CA ILE A 4 -0.28 6.16 -0.41
C ILE A 4 0.23 4.78 -0.79
N ALA A 5 -0.66 3.80 -0.84
CA ALA A 5 -0.31 2.45 -1.22
C ALA A 5 -1.32 1.91 -2.23
N THR A 6 -0.82 1.20 -3.22
CA THR A 6 -1.63 0.29 -4.04
C THR A 6 -1.37 -1.13 -3.56
N VAL A 7 -2.39 -1.96 -3.62
CA VAL A 7 -2.30 -3.40 -3.35
C VAL A 7 -2.81 -4.17 -4.54
N SER A 8 -2.26 -5.36 -4.73
CA SER A 8 -2.52 -6.18 -5.90
C SER A 8 -2.70 -7.63 -5.48
N ASP A 9 -3.45 -8.36 -6.31
CA ASP A 9 -3.70 -9.77 -6.12
C ASP A 9 -2.44 -10.64 -6.31
N ASP A 10 -1.34 -10.10 -6.83
CA ASP A 10 -0.01 -10.76 -6.88
C ASP A 10 0.72 -10.83 -5.52
N SER A 11 0.00 -10.61 -4.41
CA SER A 11 0.52 -10.55 -3.04
C SER A 11 1.53 -9.42 -2.82
N THR A 12 1.46 -8.34 -3.61
CA THR A 12 2.33 -7.17 -3.46
C THR A 12 1.59 -5.87 -3.17
N ALA A 13 2.24 -5.02 -2.40
CA ALA A 13 1.83 -3.65 -2.14
C ALA A 13 2.95 -2.70 -2.57
N ILE A 14 2.61 -1.62 -3.28
CA ILE A 14 3.57 -0.57 -3.65
C ILE A 14 3.24 0.67 -2.86
N VAL A 15 4.21 1.17 -2.10
CA VAL A 15 4.11 2.41 -1.35
C VAL A 15 4.71 3.54 -2.18
N TYR A 16 3.99 4.65 -2.25
CA TYR A 16 4.40 5.86 -2.93
C TYR A 16 4.47 7.01 -1.93
N TYR A 17 5.44 7.90 -2.14
CA TYR A 17 5.43 9.23 -1.56
C TYR A 17 4.63 10.15 -2.50
N ALA A 18 3.51 10.66 -2.00
CA ALA A 18 2.64 11.57 -2.74
C ALA A 18 3.05 13.03 -2.45
N ARG A 19 3.56 13.72 -3.47
CA ARG A 19 3.84 15.15 -3.40
C ARG A 19 2.70 15.89 -4.08
N ILE A 20 1.74 16.32 -3.27
CA ILE A 20 0.60 17.10 -3.75
C ILE A 20 0.95 18.58 -3.70
N SER A 21 0.87 19.24 -4.85
CA SER A 21 1.09 20.68 -4.98
C SER A 21 -0.17 21.45 -4.62
N SER A 22 -0.02 22.56 -3.88
CA SER A 22 -1.10 23.53 -3.66
C SER A 22 -1.22 24.55 -4.80
N ASP A 23 -0.22 24.61 -5.68
CA ASP A 23 -0.21 25.47 -6.86
C ASP A 23 -0.86 24.72 -8.04
N SER A 24 -1.90 25.31 -8.64
CA SER A 24 -2.64 24.77 -9.78
C SER A 24 -1.80 24.60 -11.04
N LEU A 25 -0.66 25.30 -11.16
CA LEU A 25 0.24 25.20 -12.31
C LEU A 25 1.28 24.08 -12.17
N LYS A 26 1.38 23.46 -11.00
CA LYS A 26 2.36 22.42 -10.71
C LYS A 26 1.67 21.07 -10.54
N GLU A 27 2.13 20.10 -11.31
CA GLU A 27 1.60 18.75 -11.30
C GLU A 27 1.85 18.03 -9.96
N ASN A 28 0.94 17.12 -9.62
CA ASN A 28 1.10 16.21 -8.49
C ASN A 28 2.02 15.06 -8.89
N GLU A 29 2.87 14.63 -7.96
CA GLU A 29 3.86 13.59 -8.20
C GLU A 29 3.65 12.41 -7.24
N PHE A 30 3.68 11.18 -7.77
CA PHE A 30 3.65 9.95 -6.99
C PHE A 30 4.93 9.17 -7.21
N VAL A 31 5.83 9.22 -6.23
CA VAL A 31 7.16 8.58 -6.33
C VAL A 31 7.10 7.20 -5.67
N PRO A 32 7.34 6.09 -6.39
CA PRO A 32 7.40 4.77 -5.76
C PRO A 32 8.62 4.69 -4.84
N VAL A 33 8.40 4.34 -3.57
CA VAL A 33 9.47 4.29 -2.55
C VAL A 33 9.75 2.88 -2.06
N ARG A 34 8.76 1.99 -2.07
CA ARG A 34 8.92 0.63 -1.55
C ARG A 34 7.96 -0.33 -2.23
N ARG A 35 8.47 -1.50 -2.63
CA ARG A 35 7.65 -2.67 -2.93
C ARG A 35 7.67 -3.61 -1.73
N LEU A 36 6.50 -3.92 -1.20
CA LEU A 36 6.28 -4.83 -0.09
C LEU A 36 5.65 -6.10 -0.65
N ARG A 37 6.18 -7.27 -0.27
CA ARG A 37 5.66 -8.56 -0.71
C ARG A 37 5.22 -9.36 0.50
N THR A 38 4.03 -9.89 0.41
CA THR A 38 3.41 -10.74 1.42
C THR A 38 3.57 -12.19 0.94
N GLN A 39 3.75 -13.13 1.87
CA GLN A 39 3.93 -14.55 1.52
C GLN A 39 2.60 -15.32 1.46
N THR A 40 1.48 -14.59 1.45
CA THR A 40 0.15 -15.17 1.50
C THR A 40 -0.18 -15.92 0.21
N ALA A 41 -0.71 -17.13 0.37
CA ALA A 41 -1.18 -17.95 -0.74
C ALA A 41 -2.42 -17.29 -1.37
N GLN A 42 -2.41 -17.16 -2.69
CA GLN A 42 -3.57 -16.71 -3.44
C GLN A 42 -4.70 -17.73 -3.33
N LYS A 43 -5.94 -17.25 -3.22
CA LYS A 43 -7.14 -18.08 -3.29
C LYS A 43 -8.06 -17.52 -4.36
N ASN A 44 -8.39 -18.33 -5.36
CA ASN A 44 -9.21 -17.93 -6.52
C ASN A 44 -8.67 -16.70 -7.26
N GLY A 45 -7.34 -16.54 -7.30
CA GLY A 45 -6.69 -15.39 -7.93
C GLY A 45 -6.76 -14.09 -7.10
N LEU A 46 -7.25 -14.14 -5.85
CA LEU A 46 -7.23 -13.01 -4.92
C LEU A 46 -6.10 -13.17 -3.90
N SER A 47 -5.55 -12.05 -3.42
CA SER A 47 -4.54 -12.05 -2.35
C SER A 47 -4.82 -11.01 -1.27
N ILE A 48 -4.44 -9.74 -1.50
CA ILE A 48 -4.66 -8.65 -0.55
C ILE A 48 -6.03 -8.04 -0.83
N LEU A 49 -6.92 -8.11 0.16
CA LEU A 49 -8.29 -7.62 0.03
C LEU A 49 -8.47 -6.19 0.54
N ALA A 50 -7.66 -5.78 1.51
CA ALA A 50 -7.71 -4.43 2.06
C ALA A 50 -6.34 -3.98 2.58
N ALA A 51 -6.12 -2.68 2.59
CA ALA A 51 -4.96 -2.07 3.20
C ALA A 51 -5.29 -0.72 3.84
N ILE A 52 -4.63 -0.43 4.96
CA ILE A 52 -4.79 0.82 5.69
C ILE A 52 -3.46 1.24 6.31
N PHE A 53 -3.20 2.54 6.33
CA PHE A 53 -2.07 3.10 7.06
C PHE A 53 -2.43 3.32 8.52
N HIS A 54 -1.47 3.09 9.41
CA HIS A 54 -1.60 3.52 10.80
C HIS A 54 -1.77 5.06 10.85
N PRO A 55 -2.65 5.61 11.71
CA PRO A 55 -2.99 7.04 11.69
C PRO A 55 -1.81 7.97 12.00
N SER A 56 -0.83 7.51 12.76
CA SER A 56 0.32 8.34 13.19
C SER A 56 1.70 7.82 12.77
N GLN A 57 1.81 6.54 12.41
CA GLN A 57 3.09 5.89 12.11
C GLN A 57 3.11 5.52 10.62
N PRO A 58 4.28 5.50 9.96
CA PRO A 58 4.39 5.16 8.55
C PRO A 58 4.24 3.65 8.28
N TRP A 59 3.30 3.01 8.97
CA TRP A 59 3.09 1.56 8.92
C TRP A 59 1.91 1.23 8.01
N LEU A 60 2.06 0.18 7.21
CA LEU A 60 1.01 -0.35 6.36
C LEU A 60 0.49 -1.66 6.93
N ILE A 61 -0.82 -1.74 7.12
CA ILE A 61 -1.54 -2.93 7.55
C ILE A 61 -2.30 -3.47 6.34
N THR A 62 -2.15 -4.76 6.04
CA THR A 62 -2.82 -5.43 4.91
C THR A 62 -3.61 -6.63 5.42
N ALA A 63 -4.84 -6.79 4.91
CA ALA A 63 -5.71 -7.93 5.20
C ALA A 63 -5.82 -8.84 3.97
N HIS A 64 -5.73 -10.14 4.19
CA HIS A 64 -5.54 -11.14 3.14
C HIS A 64 -6.72 -12.10 3.01
N VAL A 65 -6.82 -12.76 1.86
CA VAL A 65 -7.89 -13.72 1.54
C VAL A 65 -7.91 -14.97 2.44
N ASP A 66 -6.77 -15.34 3.02
CA ASP A 66 -6.65 -16.45 3.97
C ASP A 66 -7.03 -16.05 5.41
N GLY A 67 -7.44 -14.80 5.63
CA GLY A 67 -7.76 -14.24 6.94
C GLY A 67 -6.55 -13.73 7.72
N SER A 68 -5.34 -13.81 7.16
CA SER A 68 -4.14 -13.25 7.80
C SER A 68 -4.07 -11.73 7.69
N ILE A 69 -3.32 -11.12 8.61
CA ILE A 69 -3.01 -9.69 8.61
C ILE A 69 -1.50 -9.55 8.64
N ALA A 70 -0.94 -8.71 7.76
CA ALA A 70 0.47 -8.37 7.76
C ALA A 70 0.67 -6.89 8.09
N LEU A 71 1.61 -6.62 9.00
CA LEU A 71 2.07 -5.30 9.40
C LEU A 71 3.45 -5.03 8.81
N PHE A 72 3.61 -3.91 8.12
CA PHE A 72 4.89 -3.41 7.62
C PHE A 72 5.24 -2.12 8.36
N THR A 73 6.44 -2.06 8.94
CA THR A 73 6.91 -0.93 9.76
C THR A 73 8.11 -0.21 9.17
#